data_AF-A0AAW5IAD6-F1
#
_entry.id   AF-A0AAW5IAD6-F1
#
_cell.length_a   1.000
_cell.length_b   1.000
_cell.length_c   1.000
_cell.angle_alpha   90.00
_cell.angle_beta   90.00
_cell.angle_gamma   90.00
#
_symmetry.space_group_name_H-M   'P 1'
#
loop_
_entity.id
_entity.type
_entity.pdbx_description
1 polymer ?
#
loop_
_entity_poly.entity_id
_entity_poly.type
_entity_poly.pdbx_seq_one_letter_code
_entity_poly.pdbx_strand_id
1 'polypeptide(L)'
;MEQYESQQYRGCTINIGFDGDSDSPREWDNVATFVCKHPHYSLGDKQNVKGVVEDLFSDYVTDKAVIDFFVKNRNAEYIPGEEDDDSDHYYKFTEIYCKESHDRYIDADSSRTENEIAEDMVEELNLNEKLELIEASGEVVMLPISMYEHSGITLWLGSKDHHPDARWDCSSIGFAYIEKSTAEKEMPNRLLPEGSDFDWKEWSYKIMEGEMKDYDTYVRGEVMAFNIEDEDGYVFDSCGGYYDEEQLINDAKASIDGYLSEKEDAHNKNLAIVKDNISSINDKIFVYGQSCYRIVKDIFGQYCIERALSSHSVLDSFISIQLSDIPDELLENMVEYIKKVSKHGKNK
;
A
#
# COMPACT_ATOMS: atom_id res chain seq x y z
N MET A 1 4.89 -5.47 16.99
CA MET A 1 5.47 -6.30 15.92
C MET A 1 5.80 -7.68 16.44
N GLU A 2 5.29 -8.71 15.79
CA GLU A 2 5.73 -10.10 15.98
C GLU A 2 6.83 -10.39 14.94
N GLN A 3 8.07 -10.51 15.40
CA GLN A 3 9.23 -10.72 14.54
C GLN A 3 9.24 -12.14 13.97
N TYR A 4 9.43 -12.27 12.65
CA TYR A 4 9.62 -13.57 12.00
C TYR A 4 10.96 -13.68 11.25
N GLU A 5 11.60 -12.54 10.94
CA GLU A 5 12.86 -12.51 10.20
C GLU A 5 13.83 -11.43 10.72
N SER A 6 15.12 -11.59 10.44
CA SER A 6 16.14 -10.59 10.73
C SER A 6 17.24 -10.63 9.67
N GLN A 7 17.71 -9.46 9.23
CA GLN A 7 18.80 -9.30 8.27
C GLN A 7 19.90 -8.39 8.84
N GLN A 8 21.16 -8.70 8.50
CA GLN A 8 22.32 -7.87 8.86
C GLN A 8 22.68 -6.92 7.73
N TYR A 9 22.90 -5.64 8.04
CA TYR A 9 23.38 -4.65 7.07
C TYR A 9 24.27 -3.60 7.76
N ARG A 10 25.52 -3.49 7.30
CA ARG A 10 26.53 -2.53 7.79
C ARG A 10 26.69 -2.48 9.32
N GLY A 11 26.65 -3.64 9.99
CA GLY A 11 26.77 -3.74 11.45
C GLY A 11 25.45 -3.54 12.21
N CYS A 12 24.39 -3.11 11.54
CA CYS A 12 23.06 -2.99 12.11
C CYS A 12 22.20 -4.24 11.81
N THR A 13 21.23 -4.51 12.68
CA THR A 13 20.24 -5.58 12.52
C THR A 13 18.90 -4.98 12.12
N ILE A 14 18.35 -5.41 10.99
CA ILE A 14 16.99 -5.11 10.55
C ILE A 14 16.10 -6.26 11.02
N ASN A 15 15.22 -6.03 11.98
CA ASN A 15 14.23 -7.01 12.41
C ASN A 15 12.91 -6.76 11.67
N ILE A 16 12.36 -7.81 11.04
CA ILE A 16 11.16 -7.74 10.22
C ILE A 16 10.04 -8.55 10.91
N GLY A 17 8.84 -7.98 10.91
CA GLY A 17 7.67 -8.63 11.47
C GLY A 17 6.37 -8.05 10.93
N PHE A 18 5.26 -8.67 11.32
CA PHE A 18 3.94 -8.17 10.91
C PHE A 18 3.50 -6.95 11.73
N ASP A 19 2.90 -6.01 11.03
CA ASP A 19 2.33 -4.77 11.54
C ASP A 19 0.84 -4.95 11.87
N GLY A 20 0.59 -5.33 13.12
CA GLY A 20 -0.77 -5.51 13.63
C GLY A 20 -1.54 -4.21 13.88
N ASP A 21 -0.88 -3.05 13.77
CA ASP A 21 -1.48 -1.72 13.99
C ASP A 21 -1.61 -0.94 12.66
N SER A 22 -1.55 -1.63 11.52
CA SER A 22 -1.67 -1.03 10.20
C SER A 22 -3.08 -0.52 9.90
N ASP A 23 -3.16 0.66 9.28
CA ASP A 23 -4.42 1.21 8.75
C ASP A 23 -4.82 0.47 7.47
N SER A 24 -6.13 0.37 7.21
CA SER A 24 -6.61 -0.28 5.99
C SER A 24 -6.26 0.56 4.75
N PRO A 25 -5.70 -0.05 3.68
CA PRO A 25 -5.38 0.69 2.45
C PRO A 25 -6.65 1.20 1.74
N ARG A 26 -7.84 0.68 2.09
CA ARG A 26 -9.13 1.19 1.59
C ARG A 26 -9.57 2.51 2.22
N GLU A 27 -8.91 2.95 3.29
CA GLU A 27 -9.12 4.28 3.87
C GLU A 27 -8.30 5.37 3.17
N TRP A 28 -7.45 4.99 2.20
CA TRP A 28 -6.64 5.91 1.40
C TRP A 28 -7.40 6.45 0.18
N ASP A 29 -6.74 7.36 -0.56
CA ASP A 29 -7.23 7.84 -1.85
C ASP A 29 -7.06 6.75 -2.91
N ASN A 30 -8.10 5.94 -3.09
CA ASN A 30 -8.16 4.85 -4.07
C ASN A 30 -8.86 5.30 -5.36
N VAL A 31 -8.42 4.77 -6.50
CA VAL A 31 -9.02 5.02 -7.82
C VAL A 31 -10.16 4.04 -8.07
N ALA A 32 -9.95 2.76 -7.75
CA ALA A 32 -11.00 1.76 -7.90
C ALA A 32 -11.97 1.81 -6.73
N THR A 33 -13.24 1.53 -7.00
CA THR A 33 -14.24 1.30 -5.95
C THR A 33 -14.49 -0.19 -5.80
N PHE A 34 -14.27 -0.73 -4.60
CA PHE A 34 -14.51 -2.14 -4.26
C PHE A 34 -15.88 -2.25 -3.59
N VAL A 35 -16.79 -2.97 -4.23
CA VAL A 35 -18.14 -3.20 -3.72
C VAL A 35 -18.24 -4.67 -3.34
N CYS A 36 -18.25 -4.98 -2.05
CA CYS A 36 -18.30 -6.35 -1.55
C CYS A 36 -19.47 -6.54 -0.61
N LYS A 37 -20.05 -7.74 -0.55
CA LYS A 37 -21.10 -8.11 0.39
C LYS A 37 -20.79 -9.48 0.96
N HIS A 38 -20.47 -9.53 2.25
CA HIS A 38 -20.26 -10.78 2.97
C HIS A 38 -21.04 -10.80 4.30
N PRO A 39 -21.54 -11.96 4.77
CA PRO A 39 -22.28 -12.03 6.03
C PRO A 39 -21.45 -11.73 7.30
N HIS A 40 -20.15 -12.02 7.25
CA HIS A 40 -19.27 -11.98 8.42
C HIS A 40 -18.21 -10.88 8.38
N TYR A 41 -17.90 -10.34 7.20
CA TYR A 41 -16.83 -9.37 7.01
C TYR A 41 -17.39 -8.14 6.31
N SER A 42 -16.96 -6.95 6.76
CA SER A 42 -17.18 -5.70 6.05
C SER A 42 -15.94 -5.43 5.21
N LEU A 43 -16.01 -5.67 3.90
CA LEU A 43 -14.87 -5.63 2.99
C LEU A 43 -15.09 -4.61 1.86
N GLY A 44 -14.02 -4.05 1.31
CA GLY A 44 -14.10 -2.99 0.30
C GLY A 44 -14.73 -1.70 0.84
N ASP A 45 -15.17 -0.84 -0.06
CA ASP A 45 -15.65 0.52 0.26
C ASP A 45 -17.17 0.56 0.46
N LYS A 46 -17.91 -0.27 -0.28
CA LYS A 46 -19.38 -0.27 -0.28
C LYS A 46 -19.92 -1.69 -0.05
N GLN A 47 -20.94 -1.81 0.81
CA GLN A 47 -21.54 -3.10 1.17
C GLN A 47 -22.82 -3.46 0.38
N ASN A 48 -23.38 -2.52 -0.38
CA ASN A 48 -24.65 -2.67 -1.09
C ASN A 48 -24.43 -2.91 -2.59
N VAL A 49 -24.09 -4.14 -2.95
CA VAL A 49 -23.89 -4.56 -4.35
C VAL A 49 -25.08 -4.18 -5.24
N LYS A 50 -26.31 -4.50 -4.83
CA LYS A 50 -27.50 -4.18 -5.63
C LYS A 50 -27.65 -2.68 -5.84
N GLY A 51 -27.55 -1.88 -4.78
CA GLY A 51 -27.69 -0.42 -4.88
C GLY A 51 -26.68 0.19 -5.84
N VAL A 52 -25.40 -0.20 -5.75
CA VAL A 52 -24.36 0.35 -6.65
C VAL A 52 -24.62 -0.05 -8.10
N VAL A 53 -25.11 -1.27 -8.36
CA VAL A 53 -25.48 -1.66 -9.72
C VAL A 53 -26.65 -0.83 -10.24
N GLU A 54 -27.68 -0.57 -9.43
CA GLU A 54 -28.79 0.30 -9.84
C GLU A 54 -28.32 1.73 -10.13
N ASP A 55 -27.43 2.28 -9.30
CA ASP A 55 -26.86 3.62 -9.50
C ASP A 55 -26.07 3.70 -10.83
N LEU A 56 -25.12 2.78 -11.04
CA LEU A 56 -24.33 2.70 -12.28
C LEU A 56 -25.20 2.44 -13.51
N PHE A 57 -26.23 1.60 -13.38
CA PHE A 57 -27.16 1.33 -14.47
C PHE A 57 -27.90 2.60 -14.89
N SER A 58 -28.44 3.33 -13.91
CA SER A 58 -29.13 4.60 -14.16
C SER A 58 -28.23 5.67 -14.75
N ASP A 59 -26.95 5.69 -14.39
CA ASP A 59 -26.01 6.73 -14.83
C ASP A 59 -25.52 6.50 -16.28
N TYR A 60 -25.38 5.25 -16.71
CA TYR A 60 -24.68 4.91 -17.97
C TYR A 60 -25.50 4.14 -19.01
N VAL A 61 -26.60 3.49 -18.62
CA VAL A 61 -27.39 2.67 -19.55
C VAL A 61 -28.57 3.48 -20.08
N THR A 62 -28.65 3.61 -21.40
CA THR A 62 -29.76 4.33 -22.05
C THR A 62 -30.98 3.42 -22.25
N ASP A 63 -32.18 4.00 -22.20
CA ASP A 63 -33.47 3.30 -22.44
C ASP A 63 -33.43 2.47 -23.73
N LYS A 64 -32.89 3.05 -24.80
CA LYS A 64 -32.70 2.35 -26.08
C LYS A 64 -31.79 1.13 -25.96
N ALA A 65 -30.69 1.22 -25.22
CA ALA A 65 -29.80 0.09 -25.00
C ALA A 65 -30.50 -1.03 -24.23
N VAL A 66 -31.36 -0.70 -23.26
CA VAL A 66 -32.22 -1.67 -22.56
C VAL A 66 -33.14 -2.39 -23.55
N ILE A 67 -33.89 -1.64 -24.36
CA ILE A 67 -34.83 -2.21 -25.33
C ILE A 67 -34.10 -3.10 -26.34
N ASP A 68 -33.02 -2.59 -26.94
CA ASP A 68 -32.21 -3.33 -27.92
C ASP A 68 -31.63 -4.62 -27.32
N PHE A 69 -31.14 -4.57 -26.07
CA PHE A 69 -30.65 -5.74 -25.35
C PHE A 69 -31.75 -6.73 -25.04
N PHE A 70 -32.90 -6.27 -24.54
CA PHE A 70 -34.02 -7.11 -24.16
C PHE A 70 -34.57 -7.85 -25.38
N VAL A 71 -34.85 -7.13 -26.47
CA VAL A 71 -35.32 -7.70 -27.74
C VAL A 71 -34.36 -8.77 -28.25
N LYS A 72 -33.06 -8.48 -28.21
CA LYS A 72 -32.03 -9.42 -28.68
C LYS A 72 -31.89 -10.65 -27.76
N ASN A 73 -31.81 -10.46 -26.45
CA ASN A 73 -31.47 -11.51 -25.50
C ASN A 73 -32.66 -12.43 -25.18
N ARG A 74 -33.87 -11.88 -25.15
CA ARG A 74 -35.12 -12.62 -24.92
C ARG A 74 -35.82 -13.04 -26.22
N ASN A 75 -35.27 -12.68 -27.38
CA ASN A 75 -35.90 -12.87 -28.69
C ASN A 75 -37.34 -12.31 -28.70
N ALA A 76 -37.51 -11.11 -28.14
CA ALA A 76 -38.82 -10.49 -27.99
C ALA A 76 -39.33 -10.00 -29.35
N GLU A 77 -40.57 -10.36 -29.69
CA GLU A 77 -41.23 -10.01 -30.94
C GLU A 77 -42.16 -8.81 -30.72
N TYR A 78 -42.02 -7.76 -31.54
CA TYR A 78 -42.95 -6.64 -31.55
C TYR A 78 -44.20 -7.03 -32.34
N ILE A 79 -45.34 -7.10 -31.66
CA ILE A 79 -46.61 -7.58 -32.22
C ILE A 79 -47.73 -6.55 -32.02
N PRO A 80 -48.72 -6.46 -32.93
CA PRO A 80 -49.90 -5.63 -32.72
C PRO A 80 -50.81 -6.23 -31.65
N GLY A 81 -51.51 -5.38 -30.90
CA GLY A 81 -52.61 -5.76 -30.01
C GLY A 81 -53.85 -6.26 -30.77
N GLU A 82 -54.74 -6.96 -30.07
CA GLU A 82 -56.01 -7.45 -30.64
C GLU A 82 -57.09 -6.34 -30.66
N GLU A 83 -58.20 -6.53 -31.42
CA GLU A 83 -59.23 -5.49 -31.63
C GLU A 83 -59.88 -4.95 -30.34
N ASP A 84 -59.87 -5.75 -29.26
CA ASP A 84 -60.47 -5.42 -27.96
C ASP A 84 -59.40 -5.13 -26.87
N ASP A 85 -58.11 -5.05 -27.22
CA ASP A 85 -57.04 -4.76 -26.27
C ASP A 85 -56.94 -3.26 -25.96
N ASP A 86 -56.54 -2.94 -24.73
CA ASP A 86 -56.33 -1.55 -24.28
C ASP A 86 -55.05 -0.92 -24.86
N SER A 87 -54.12 -1.73 -25.38
CA SER A 87 -52.85 -1.30 -25.97
C SER A 87 -52.71 -1.76 -27.43
N ASP A 88 -52.16 -0.88 -28.27
CA ASP A 88 -52.05 -1.12 -29.71
C ASP A 88 -50.87 -2.02 -30.11
N HIS A 89 -49.84 -2.18 -29.25
CA HIS A 89 -48.67 -3.04 -29.51
C HIS A 89 -48.05 -3.58 -28.23
N TYR A 90 -47.38 -4.73 -28.37
CA TYR A 90 -46.65 -5.37 -27.28
C TYR A 90 -45.30 -5.92 -27.75
N TYR A 91 -44.34 -5.99 -26.83
CA TYR A 91 -43.20 -6.89 -26.94
C TYR A 91 -43.54 -8.23 -26.30
N LYS A 92 -43.67 -9.27 -27.13
CA LYS A 92 -43.92 -10.64 -26.69
C LYS A 92 -42.61 -11.39 -26.53
N PHE A 93 -42.37 -12.00 -25.37
CA PHE A 93 -41.24 -12.90 -25.15
C PHE A 93 -41.68 -14.15 -24.40
N THR A 94 -40.88 -15.22 -24.49
CA THR A 94 -41.23 -16.51 -23.89
C THR A 94 -40.26 -16.84 -22.76
N GLU A 95 -40.79 -17.17 -21.60
CA GLU A 95 -40.02 -17.63 -20.45
C GLU A 95 -40.28 -19.10 -20.16
N ILE A 96 -39.23 -19.81 -19.74
CA ILE A 96 -39.35 -21.20 -19.30
C ILE A 96 -39.31 -21.25 -17.78
N TYR A 97 -40.44 -21.59 -17.18
CA TYR A 97 -40.57 -21.78 -15.75
C TYR A 97 -41.04 -23.20 -15.46
N CYS A 98 -40.41 -23.89 -14.50
CA CYS A 98 -40.77 -25.28 -14.14
C CYS A 98 -40.86 -26.26 -15.33
N LYS A 99 -40.07 -26.06 -16.40
CA LYS A 99 -40.09 -26.84 -17.67
C LYS A 99 -41.33 -26.61 -18.55
N GLU A 100 -42.13 -25.59 -18.24
CA GLU A 100 -43.26 -25.13 -19.05
C GLU A 100 -42.92 -23.77 -19.67
N SER A 101 -43.50 -23.52 -20.84
CA SER A 101 -43.25 -22.32 -21.64
C SER A 101 -44.40 -21.35 -21.44
N HIS A 102 -44.10 -20.12 -21.05
CA HIS A 102 -45.08 -19.08 -20.81
C HIS A 102 -44.76 -17.84 -21.63
N ASP A 103 -45.75 -17.35 -22.37
CA ASP A 103 -45.62 -16.09 -23.10
C ASP A 103 -45.89 -14.92 -22.14
N ARG A 104 -45.02 -13.93 -22.21
CA ARG A 104 -45.03 -12.68 -21.44
C ARG A 104 -45.07 -11.52 -22.42
N TYR A 105 -45.64 -10.42 -21.96
CA TYR A 105 -45.93 -9.26 -22.78
C TYR A 105 -45.52 -8.00 -22.02
N ILE A 106 -44.79 -7.12 -22.69
CA ILE A 106 -44.53 -5.76 -22.22
C ILE A 106 -45.34 -4.83 -23.12
N ASP A 107 -46.14 -3.98 -22.49
CA ASP A 107 -46.98 -3.01 -23.19
C ASP A 107 -46.10 -1.98 -23.91
N ALA A 108 -46.30 -1.85 -25.22
CA ALA A 108 -45.58 -0.95 -26.10
C ALA A 108 -46.55 -0.04 -26.88
N ASP A 109 -47.68 0.33 -26.24
CA ASP A 109 -48.68 1.22 -26.83
C ASP A 109 -48.03 2.49 -27.41
N SER A 110 -48.49 2.94 -28.57
CA SER A 110 -47.94 4.13 -29.24
C SER A 110 -48.03 5.42 -28.43
N SER A 111 -48.84 5.48 -27.37
CA SER A 111 -48.86 6.59 -26.42
C SER A 111 -47.75 6.57 -25.38
N ARG A 112 -47.07 5.43 -25.18
CA ARG A 112 -45.95 5.29 -24.26
C ARG A 112 -44.65 5.82 -24.85
N THR A 113 -43.81 6.35 -23.98
CA THR A 113 -42.45 6.79 -24.30
C THR A 113 -41.46 5.62 -24.23
N GLU A 114 -40.30 5.77 -24.89
CA GLU A 114 -39.22 4.77 -24.82
C GLU A 114 -38.79 4.50 -23.37
N ASN A 115 -38.74 5.54 -22.53
CA ASN A 115 -38.43 5.39 -21.10
C ASN A 115 -39.47 4.53 -20.38
N GLU A 116 -40.77 4.78 -20.56
CA GLU A 116 -41.82 4.00 -19.88
C GLU A 116 -41.76 2.53 -20.28
N ILE A 117 -41.44 2.21 -21.53
CA ILE A 117 -41.28 0.83 -21.99
C ILE A 117 -39.99 0.22 -21.40
N ALA A 118 -38.89 0.99 -21.38
CA ALA A 118 -37.63 0.53 -20.83
C ALA A 118 -37.73 0.27 -19.31
N GLU A 119 -38.45 1.10 -18.55
CA GLU A 119 -38.69 0.90 -17.12
C GLU A 119 -39.32 -0.49 -16.85
N ASP A 120 -40.37 -0.86 -17.61
CA ASP A 120 -40.97 -2.20 -17.51
C ASP A 120 -39.98 -3.31 -17.87
N MET A 121 -39.16 -3.11 -18.91
CA MET A 121 -38.12 -4.08 -19.28
C MET A 121 -37.05 -4.23 -18.20
N VAL A 122 -36.66 -3.13 -17.52
CA VAL A 122 -35.67 -3.13 -16.43
C VAL A 122 -36.14 -3.95 -15.24
N GLU A 123 -37.45 -3.96 -14.94
CA GLU A 123 -38.01 -4.77 -13.86
C GLU A 123 -37.84 -6.28 -14.11
N GLU A 124 -37.81 -6.70 -15.37
CA GLU A 124 -37.61 -8.09 -15.81
C GLU A 124 -36.12 -8.46 -15.95
N LEU A 125 -35.20 -7.50 -15.85
CA LEU A 125 -33.75 -7.75 -15.91
C LEU A 125 -33.20 -8.26 -14.57
N ASN A 126 -32.42 -9.33 -14.64
CA ASN A 126 -31.64 -9.78 -13.48
C ASN A 126 -30.35 -8.96 -13.30
N LEU A 127 -29.69 -9.12 -12.15
CA LEU A 127 -28.49 -8.36 -11.80
C LEU A 127 -27.33 -8.53 -12.80
N ASN A 128 -27.15 -9.73 -13.36
CA ASN A 128 -26.08 -10.00 -14.33
C ASN A 128 -26.36 -9.30 -15.66
N GLU A 129 -27.62 -9.29 -16.10
CA GLU A 129 -28.02 -8.56 -17.32
C GLU A 129 -27.79 -7.06 -17.18
N LYS A 130 -28.04 -6.50 -15.99
CA LYS A 130 -27.71 -5.10 -15.69
C LYS A 130 -26.20 -4.84 -15.75
N LEU A 131 -25.38 -5.73 -15.19
CA LEU A 131 -23.91 -5.63 -15.25
C LEU A 131 -23.40 -5.70 -16.70
N GLU A 132 -23.95 -6.59 -17.53
CA GLU A 132 -23.61 -6.69 -18.96
C GLU A 132 -23.92 -5.39 -19.71
N LEU A 133 -25.08 -4.78 -19.45
CA LEU A 133 -25.47 -3.50 -20.04
C LEU A 133 -24.56 -2.35 -19.59
N ILE A 134 -24.20 -2.30 -18.31
CA ILE A 134 -23.24 -1.31 -17.79
C ILE A 134 -21.88 -1.47 -18.48
N GLU A 135 -21.38 -2.70 -18.63
CA GLU A 135 -20.11 -2.93 -19.31
C GLU A 135 -20.19 -2.57 -20.81
N ALA A 136 -21.32 -2.87 -21.45
CA ALA A 136 -21.58 -2.54 -22.86
C ALA A 136 -21.69 -1.04 -23.12
N SER A 137 -22.03 -0.22 -22.11
CA SER A 137 -21.99 1.25 -22.20
C SER A 137 -20.60 1.76 -22.61
N GLY A 138 -19.55 1.03 -22.24
CA GLY A 138 -18.16 1.43 -22.47
C GLY A 138 -17.67 2.55 -21.56
N GLU A 139 -18.43 2.92 -20.53
CA GLU A 139 -18.10 4.01 -19.58
C GLU A 139 -17.60 3.48 -18.23
N VAL A 140 -17.72 2.17 -17.98
CA VAL A 140 -17.25 1.52 -16.74
C VAL A 140 -16.47 0.26 -17.09
N VAL A 141 -15.36 0.02 -16.40
CA VAL A 141 -14.73 -1.31 -16.35
C VAL A 141 -14.92 -1.90 -14.98
N MET A 142 -15.13 -3.22 -14.93
CA MET A 142 -15.35 -3.94 -13.69
C MET A 142 -14.68 -5.31 -13.73
N LEU A 143 -14.29 -5.78 -12.54
CA LEU A 143 -13.76 -7.11 -12.31
C LEU A 143 -14.42 -7.72 -11.07
N PRO A 144 -14.80 -9.00 -11.10
CA PRO A 144 -15.39 -9.64 -9.93
C PRO A 144 -14.35 -9.76 -8.81
N ILE A 145 -14.79 -9.57 -7.57
CA ILE A 145 -13.99 -9.84 -6.36
C ILE A 145 -14.45 -11.18 -5.79
N SER A 146 -13.48 -12.03 -5.48
CA SER A 146 -13.73 -13.31 -4.84
C SER A 146 -12.89 -13.46 -3.58
N MET A 147 -13.37 -14.32 -2.69
CA MET A 147 -12.77 -14.58 -1.38
C MET A 147 -12.67 -16.08 -1.13
N TYR A 148 -11.58 -16.48 -0.46
CA TYR A 148 -11.37 -17.81 0.07
C TYR A 148 -11.30 -17.72 1.59
N GLU A 149 -12.06 -18.58 2.29
CA GLU A 149 -12.16 -18.58 3.75
C GLU A 149 -11.89 -19.98 4.33
N HIS A 150 -10.66 -20.22 4.81
CA HIS A 150 -10.32 -21.43 5.56
C HIS A 150 -9.12 -21.18 6.49
N SER A 151 -9.40 -21.03 7.79
CA SER A 151 -8.40 -20.66 8.82
C SER A 151 -7.73 -19.28 8.64
N GLY A 152 -8.20 -18.50 7.67
CA GLY A 152 -7.77 -17.17 7.27
C GLY A 152 -8.60 -16.75 6.05
N ILE A 153 -8.48 -15.48 5.64
CA ILE A 153 -9.19 -14.94 4.47
C ILE A 153 -8.20 -14.36 3.47
N THR A 154 -8.43 -14.60 2.19
CA THR A 154 -7.70 -13.96 1.09
C THR A 154 -8.68 -13.52 0.01
N LEU A 155 -8.37 -12.39 -0.61
CA LEU A 155 -9.14 -11.75 -1.65
C LEU A 155 -8.34 -11.74 -2.95
N TRP A 156 -9.05 -11.80 -4.07
CA TRP A 156 -8.43 -11.55 -5.37
C TRP A 156 -9.44 -10.97 -6.34
N LEU A 157 -8.91 -10.29 -7.35
CA LEU A 157 -9.68 -9.93 -8.53
C LEU A 157 -9.74 -11.15 -9.46
N GLY A 158 -10.95 -11.55 -9.81
CA GLY A 158 -11.16 -12.51 -10.86
C GLY A 158 -10.79 -11.91 -12.22
N SER A 159 -10.50 -12.78 -13.18
CA SER A 159 -10.38 -12.38 -14.58
C SER A 159 -11.71 -12.58 -15.30
N LYS A 160 -11.84 -12.01 -16.50
CA LYS A 160 -13.01 -12.26 -17.36
C LYS A 160 -13.08 -13.71 -17.88
N ASP A 161 -11.93 -14.37 -18.00
CA ASP A 161 -11.84 -15.65 -18.70
C ASP A 161 -11.72 -16.87 -17.78
N HIS A 162 -11.15 -16.73 -16.57
CA HIS A 162 -10.91 -17.88 -15.69
C HIS A 162 -10.92 -17.50 -14.19
N HIS A 163 -11.58 -18.33 -13.40
CA HIS A 163 -11.42 -18.42 -11.95
C HIS A 163 -10.38 -19.53 -11.66
N PRO A 164 -9.16 -19.22 -11.19
CA PRO A 164 -8.06 -20.19 -11.19
C PRO A 164 -8.34 -21.46 -10.37
N ASP A 165 -9.10 -21.38 -9.27
CA ASP A 165 -9.50 -22.57 -8.52
C ASP A 165 -10.80 -22.30 -7.72
N ALA A 166 -11.95 -22.26 -8.41
CA ALA A 166 -13.27 -22.23 -7.75
C ALA A 166 -13.56 -23.62 -7.14
N ARG A 167 -12.85 -23.94 -6.07
CA ARG A 167 -13.03 -25.15 -5.26
C ARG A 167 -13.79 -24.78 -3.98
N TRP A 168 -13.85 -25.71 -3.04
CA TRP A 168 -14.49 -25.53 -1.74
C TRP A 168 -13.99 -24.25 -1.05
N ASP A 169 -14.89 -23.58 -0.33
CA ASP A 169 -14.63 -22.35 0.46
C ASP A 169 -14.27 -21.09 -0.33
N CYS A 170 -14.45 -21.10 -1.66
CA CYS A 170 -14.38 -19.90 -2.50
C CYS A 170 -15.79 -19.34 -2.78
N SER A 171 -15.96 -18.02 -2.69
CA SER A 171 -17.18 -17.35 -3.12
C SER A 171 -16.89 -16.01 -3.81
N SER A 172 -17.70 -15.66 -4.81
CA SER A 172 -17.72 -14.29 -5.33
C SER A 172 -18.48 -13.42 -4.35
N ILE A 173 -17.83 -12.35 -3.89
CA ILE A 173 -18.36 -11.47 -2.85
C ILE A 173 -18.74 -10.09 -3.41
N GLY A 174 -18.45 -9.80 -4.68
CA GLY A 174 -18.79 -8.51 -5.29
C GLY A 174 -17.93 -8.18 -6.50
N PHE A 175 -17.63 -6.90 -6.70
CA PHE A 175 -16.85 -6.42 -7.83
C PHE A 175 -16.07 -5.14 -7.51
N ALA A 176 -14.94 -4.97 -8.18
CA ALA A 176 -14.23 -3.70 -8.29
C ALA A 176 -14.68 -3.00 -9.57
N TYR A 177 -14.80 -1.68 -9.56
CA TYR A 177 -15.05 -0.91 -10.76
C TYR A 177 -14.28 0.41 -10.80
N ILE A 178 -14.01 0.88 -12.01
CA ILE A 178 -13.49 2.22 -12.32
C ILE A 178 -14.36 2.81 -13.43
N GLU A 179 -14.90 4.01 -13.18
CA GLU A 179 -15.56 4.82 -14.19
C GLU A 179 -14.50 5.47 -15.10
N LYS A 180 -14.80 5.56 -16.39
CA LYS A 180 -13.93 6.20 -17.39
C LYS A 180 -13.61 7.65 -17.04
N SER A 181 -14.59 8.39 -16.52
CA SER A 181 -14.44 9.77 -16.00
C SER A 181 -13.36 9.87 -14.92
N THR A 182 -13.30 8.90 -14.01
CA THR A 182 -12.32 8.80 -12.93
C THR A 182 -10.95 8.44 -13.49
N ALA A 183 -10.89 7.46 -14.40
CA ALA A 183 -9.65 7.10 -15.07
C ALA A 183 -9.03 8.29 -15.82
N GLU A 184 -9.83 9.03 -16.61
CA GLU A 184 -9.35 10.20 -17.35
C GLU A 184 -8.81 11.32 -16.43
N LYS A 185 -9.30 11.41 -15.19
CA LYS A 185 -8.86 12.41 -14.21
C LYS A 185 -7.58 12.00 -13.47
N GLU A 186 -7.55 10.78 -12.95
CA GLU A 186 -6.48 10.29 -12.06
C GLU A 186 -5.25 9.84 -12.85
N MET A 187 -5.41 9.60 -14.14
CA MET A 187 -4.30 9.20 -14.96
C MET A 187 -3.21 10.25 -15.02
N PRO A 188 -1.93 9.85 -14.87
CA PRO A 188 -0.83 10.79 -14.98
C PRO A 188 -0.77 11.34 -16.41
N ASN A 189 -1.31 12.55 -16.62
CA ASN A 189 -1.20 13.32 -17.86
C ASN A 189 0.26 13.43 -18.37
N ARG A 190 1.24 13.14 -17.51
CA ARG A 190 2.68 13.23 -17.77
C ARG A 190 3.34 11.93 -18.28
N LEU A 191 2.65 10.78 -18.22
CA LEU A 191 3.23 9.47 -18.60
C LEU A 191 2.76 8.93 -19.95
N LEU A 192 1.82 9.57 -20.62
CA LEU A 192 1.44 9.21 -21.99
C LEU A 192 2.36 9.98 -22.97
N PRO A 193 3.23 9.29 -23.74
CA PRO A 193 3.93 9.93 -24.84
C PRO A 193 2.94 10.58 -25.80
N GLU A 194 3.26 11.77 -26.33
CA GLU A 194 2.44 12.39 -27.37
C GLU A 194 2.22 11.39 -28.53
N GLY A 195 0.97 10.98 -28.75
CA GLY A 195 0.59 10.06 -29.82
C GLY A 195 0.60 8.56 -29.47
N SER A 196 0.73 8.17 -28.19
CA SER A 196 0.43 6.79 -27.79
C SER A 196 -1.08 6.53 -27.85
N ASP A 197 -1.50 5.45 -28.53
CA ASP A 197 -2.87 4.94 -28.41
C ASP A 197 -3.09 4.55 -26.94
N PHE A 198 -3.98 5.30 -26.30
CA PHE A 198 -4.27 5.22 -24.88
C PHE A 198 -5.42 4.23 -24.64
N ASP A 199 -5.15 3.13 -23.92
CA ASP A 199 -6.19 2.22 -23.44
C ASP A 199 -6.40 2.39 -21.93
N TRP A 200 -7.37 3.23 -21.58
CA TRP A 200 -7.79 3.47 -20.20
C TRP A 200 -8.26 2.19 -19.49
N LYS A 201 -8.76 1.19 -20.23
CA LYS A 201 -9.22 -0.07 -19.64
C LYS A 201 -8.03 -0.88 -19.16
N GLU A 202 -6.99 -1.00 -19.98
CA GLU A 202 -5.75 -1.70 -19.59
C GLU A 202 -5.11 -1.04 -18.36
N TRP A 203 -5.05 0.30 -18.33
CA TRP A 203 -4.57 1.03 -17.16
C TRP A 203 -5.44 0.75 -15.92
N SER A 204 -6.76 0.80 -16.07
CA SER A 204 -7.71 0.56 -14.97
C SER A 204 -7.57 -0.85 -14.40
N TYR A 205 -7.36 -1.88 -15.23
CA TYR A 205 -7.11 -3.24 -14.74
C TYR A 205 -5.84 -3.31 -13.90
N LYS A 206 -4.73 -2.69 -14.33
CA LYS A 206 -3.47 -2.67 -13.56
C LYS A 206 -3.62 -1.94 -12.22
N ILE A 207 -4.38 -0.85 -12.19
CA ILE A 207 -4.66 -0.12 -10.95
C ILE A 207 -5.49 -0.98 -9.99
N MET A 208 -6.57 -1.60 -10.48
CA MET A 208 -7.38 -2.52 -9.68
C MET A 208 -6.52 -3.68 -9.14
N GLU A 209 -5.66 -4.28 -9.96
CA GLU A 209 -4.73 -5.35 -9.54
C GLU A 209 -3.77 -4.90 -8.44
N GLY A 210 -3.19 -3.71 -8.55
CA GLY A 210 -2.32 -3.13 -7.53
C GLY A 210 -3.05 -2.88 -6.21
N GLU A 211 -4.19 -2.17 -6.27
CA GLU A 211 -5.00 -1.89 -5.08
C GLU A 211 -5.52 -3.18 -4.41
N MET A 212 -5.85 -4.21 -5.19
CA MET A 212 -6.24 -5.51 -4.65
C MET A 212 -5.08 -6.22 -3.98
N LYS A 213 -3.86 -6.18 -4.55
CA LYS A 213 -2.67 -6.81 -3.94
C LYS A 213 -2.43 -6.23 -2.54
N ASP A 214 -2.48 -4.91 -2.42
CA ASP A 214 -2.27 -4.23 -1.15
C ASP A 214 -3.41 -4.55 -0.18
N TYR A 215 -4.66 -4.50 -0.65
CA TYR A 215 -5.82 -4.78 0.20
C TYR A 215 -5.86 -6.24 0.69
N ASP A 216 -5.54 -7.21 -0.16
CA ASP A 216 -5.45 -8.62 0.22
C ASP A 216 -4.34 -8.86 1.26
N THR A 217 -3.18 -8.21 1.10
CA THR A 217 -2.06 -8.27 2.06
C THR A 217 -2.50 -7.75 3.44
N TYR A 218 -3.25 -6.64 3.46
CA TYR A 218 -3.87 -6.12 4.68
C TYR A 218 -4.87 -7.11 5.29
N VAL A 219 -5.78 -7.65 4.48
CA VAL A 219 -6.83 -8.58 4.93
C VAL A 219 -6.25 -9.88 5.49
N ARG A 220 -5.12 -10.36 4.96
CA ARG A 220 -4.36 -11.49 5.49
C ARG A 220 -3.58 -11.19 6.77
N GLY A 221 -3.48 -9.92 7.16
CA GLY A 221 -2.65 -9.48 8.30
C GLY A 221 -1.16 -9.57 8.00
N GLU A 222 -0.77 -9.51 6.73
CA GLU A 222 0.60 -9.67 6.24
C GLU A 222 1.29 -8.32 5.97
N VAL A 223 0.71 -7.20 6.41
CA VAL A 223 1.40 -5.90 6.39
C VAL A 223 2.65 -6.00 7.23
N MET A 224 3.78 -5.53 6.70
CA MET A 224 5.07 -5.66 7.34
C MET A 224 5.51 -4.34 7.99
N ALA A 225 6.36 -4.48 8.99
CA ALA A 225 7.08 -3.39 9.62
C ALA A 225 8.52 -3.84 9.91
N PHE A 226 9.41 -2.86 10.11
CA PHE A 226 10.76 -3.10 10.58
C PHE A 226 11.10 -2.28 11.84
N ASN A 227 12.08 -2.78 12.59
CA ASN A 227 12.87 -1.98 13.51
C ASN A 227 14.36 -2.24 13.24
N ILE A 228 15.20 -1.23 13.50
CA ILE A 228 16.63 -1.29 13.24
C ILE A 228 17.38 -1.10 14.55
N GLU A 229 18.20 -2.09 14.89
CA GLU A 229 19.12 -2.09 16.02
C GLU A 229 20.55 -1.83 15.54
N ASP A 230 21.29 -0.99 16.27
CA ASP A 230 22.72 -0.83 16.05
C ASP A 230 23.55 -1.97 16.70
N GLU A 231 24.88 -1.88 16.61
CA GLU A 231 25.81 -2.89 17.15
C GLU A 231 25.67 -3.10 18.68
N ASP A 232 25.15 -2.11 19.40
CA ASP A 232 24.95 -2.14 20.85
C ASP A 232 23.52 -2.62 21.22
N GLY A 233 22.69 -2.94 20.24
CA GLY A 233 21.29 -3.35 20.42
C GLY A 233 20.34 -2.18 20.68
N TYR A 234 20.76 -0.94 20.40
CA TYR A 234 19.90 0.22 20.51
C TYR A 234 19.02 0.36 19.26
N VAL A 235 17.71 0.30 19.45
CA VAL A 235 16.73 0.55 18.38
C VAL A 235 16.70 2.04 18.07
N PHE A 236 17.19 2.45 16.91
CA PHE A 236 17.24 3.86 16.51
C PHE A 236 16.17 4.26 15.50
N ASP A 237 15.59 3.31 14.78
CA ASP A 237 14.52 3.56 13.81
C ASP A 237 13.53 2.40 13.73
N SER A 238 12.28 2.72 13.41
CA SER A 238 11.19 1.78 13.23
C SER A 238 10.12 2.39 12.34
N CYS A 239 9.66 1.61 11.36
CA CYS A 239 8.63 2.01 10.42
C CYS A 239 7.71 0.82 10.08
N GLY A 240 6.45 1.10 9.78
CA GLY A 240 5.43 0.11 9.44
C GLY A 240 4.62 0.50 8.20
N GLY A 241 3.59 -0.29 7.88
CA GLY A 241 2.75 -0.06 6.71
C GLY A 241 3.35 -0.51 5.36
N TYR A 242 4.18 -1.54 5.36
CA TYR A 242 4.81 -2.06 4.13
C TYR A 242 4.02 -3.24 3.53
N TYR A 243 3.68 -3.12 2.25
CA TYR A 243 2.98 -4.15 1.46
C TYR A 243 3.92 -4.94 0.53
N ASP A 244 5.17 -4.50 0.45
CA ASP A 244 6.22 -5.11 -0.38
C ASP A 244 7.53 -5.18 0.40
N GLU A 245 8.09 -6.39 0.48
CA GLU A 245 9.27 -6.66 1.31
C GLU A 245 10.53 -6.02 0.72
N GLU A 246 10.63 -5.94 -0.61
CA GLU A 246 11.77 -5.28 -1.26
C GLU A 246 11.78 -3.78 -0.94
N GLN A 247 10.62 -3.12 -1.00
CA GLN A 247 10.49 -1.73 -0.57
C GLN A 247 10.87 -1.54 0.91
N LEU A 248 10.40 -2.42 1.80
CA LEU A 248 10.74 -2.40 3.23
C LEU A 248 12.26 -2.47 3.44
N ILE A 249 12.92 -3.44 2.79
CA ILE A 249 14.37 -3.64 2.92
C ILE A 249 15.15 -2.44 2.37
N ASN A 250 14.70 -1.86 1.26
CA ASN A 250 15.35 -0.69 0.66
C ASN A 250 15.27 0.53 1.58
N ASP A 251 14.11 0.80 2.17
CA ASP A 251 13.94 1.93 3.10
C ASP A 251 14.73 1.71 4.40
N ALA A 252 14.74 0.50 4.94
CA ALA A 252 15.52 0.16 6.12
C ALA A 252 17.03 0.36 5.89
N LYS A 253 17.54 -0.06 4.71
CA LYS A 253 18.94 0.18 4.33
C LYS A 253 19.26 1.66 4.16
N ALA A 254 18.36 2.42 3.54
CA ALA A 254 18.51 3.87 3.40
C ALA A 254 18.56 4.58 4.77
N SER A 255 17.74 4.13 5.73
CA SER A 255 17.77 4.61 7.11
C SER A 255 19.11 4.31 7.80
N ILE A 256 19.62 3.08 7.67
CA ILE A 256 20.95 2.71 8.18
C ILE A 256 22.04 3.58 7.57
N ASP A 257 22.02 3.78 6.24
CA ASP A 257 23.02 4.58 5.55
C ASP A 257 23.01 6.04 6.04
N GLY A 258 21.82 6.61 6.24
CA GLY A 258 21.63 7.94 6.84
C GLY A 258 22.19 8.01 8.27
N TYR A 259 21.80 7.07 9.12
CA TYR A 259 22.25 6.99 10.52
C TYR A 259 23.77 6.87 10.65
N LEU A 260 24.40 6.00 9.85
CA LEU A 260 25.85 5.81 9.86
C LEU A 260 26.58 7.05 9.33
N SER A 261 26.02 7.72 8.30
CA SER A 261 26.58 8.98 7.80
C SER A 261 26.54 10.08 8.86
N GLU A 262 25.43 10.20 9.61
CA GLU A 262 25.30 11.17 10.70
C GLU A 262 26.27 10.88 11.84
N LYS A 263 26.45 9.61 12.21
CA LYS A 263 27.47 9.17 13.19
C LYS A 263 28.88 9.54 12.73
N GLU A 264 29.24 9.27 11.48
CA GLU A 264 30.55 9.59 10.92
C GLU A 264 30.81 11.12 10.90
N ASP A 265 29.82 11.92 10.51
CA ASP A 265 29.91 13.38 10.51
C ASP A 265 30.09 13.92 11.94
N ALA A 266 29.34 13.39 12.91
CA ALA A 266 29.48 13.74 14.32
C ALA A 266 30.87 13.37 14.86
N HIS A 267 31.36 12.16 14.57
CA HIS A 267 32.71 11.71 14.90
C HIS A 267 33.76 12.67 14.34
N ASN A 268 33.73 12.93 13.03
CA ASN A 268 34.70 13.77 12.34
C ASN A 268 34.71 15.21 12.87
N LYS A 269 33.53 15.77 13.18
CA LYS A 269 33.39 17.09 13.79
C LYS A 269 33.98 17.14 15.20
N ASN A 270 33.67 16.16 16.04
CA ASN A 270 34.22 16.10 17.40
C ASN A 270 35.74 15.89 17.37
N LEU A 271 36.20 15.02 16.47
CA LEU A 271 37.61 14.77 16.23
C LEU A 271 38.36 16.04 15.80
N ALA A 272 37.78 16.86 14.91
CA ALA A 272 38.35 18.14 14.50
C ALA A 272 38.47 19.11 15.69
N ILE A 273 37.43 19.23 16.52
CA ILE A 273 37.46 20.06 17.73
C ILE A 273 38.57 19.61 18.69
N VAL A 274 38.72 18.29 18.88
CA VAL A 274 39.76 17.72 19.74
C VAL A 274 41.15 18.01 19.16
N LYS A 275 41.36 17.82 17.84
CA LYS A 275 42.63 18.11 17.15
C LYS A 275 43.03 19.57 17.30
N ASP A 276 42.10 20.50 17.06
CA ASP A 276 42.36 21.94 17.12
C ASP A 276 42.67 22.43 18.54
N ASN A 277 42.18 21.72 19.56
CA ASN A 277 42.33 22.10 20.97
C ASN A 277 43.16 21.11 21.79
N ILE A 278 43.94 20.25 21.13
CA ILE A 278 44.62 19.10 21.75
C ILE A 278 45.59 19.51 22.88
N SER A 279 46.18 20.70 22.77
CA SER A 279 47.08 21.26 23.78
C SER A 279 46.39 21.59 25.10
N SER A 280 45.09 21.91 25.07
CA SER A 280 44.30 22.25 26.27
C SER A 280 43.99 21.04 27.16
N ILE A 281 44.25 19.83 26.64
CA ILE A 281 43.92 18.55 27.28
C ILE A 281 45.13 17.63 27.47
N ASN A 282 46.35 18.11 27.24
CA ASN A 282 47.61 17.33 27.32
C ASN A 282 47.83 16.60 28.65
N ASP A 283 47.41 17.13 29.79
CA ASP A 283 47.66 16.48 31.09
C ASP A 283 46.42 15.76 31.64
N LYS A 284 45.38 15.63 30.82
CA LYS A 284 44.11 15.03 31.23
C LYS A 284 44.08 13.54 30.87
N ILE A 285 43.72 12.73 31.86
CA ILE A 285 43.36 11.32 31.65
C ILE A 285 41.84 11.25 31.50
N PHE A 286 41.41 10.52 30.47
CA PHE A 286 40.02 10.15 30.22
C PHE A 286 39.86 8.65 30.41
N VAL A 287 38.69 8.21 30.85
CA VAL A 287 38.38 6.79 31.07
C VAL A 287 37.13 6.46 30.28
N TYR A 288 37.18 5.39 29.50
CA TYR A 288 36.06 4.88 28.73
C TYR A 288 36.08 3.34 28.72
N GLY A 289 34.98 2.72 29.15
CA GLY A 289 34.92 1.28 29.40
C GLY A 289 36.02 0.82 30.36
N GLN A 290 36.77 -0.21 29.96
CA GLN A 290 37.95 -0.71 30.69
C GLN A 290 39.26 -0.04 30.27
N SER A 291 39.23 1.07 29.52
CA SER A 291 40.42 1.72 28.97
C SER A 291 40.64 3.11 29.56
N CYS A 292 41.90 3.44 29.81
CA CYS A 292 42.37 4.79 30.12
C CYS A 292 43.06 5.40 28.91
N TYR A 293 42.78 6.67 28.65
CA TYR A 293 43.29 7.43 27.53
C TYR A 293 43.99 8.67 28.03
N ARG A 294 45.16 8.97 27.47
CA ARG A 294 45.89 10.21 27.78
C ARG A 294 46.49 10.78 26.51
N ILE A 295 46.66 12.10 26.51
CA ILE A 295 47.34 12.81 25.45
C ILE A 295 48.76 13.08 25.92
N VAL A 296 49.75 12.83 25.08
CA VAL A 296 51.16 13.06 25.41
C VAL A 296 51.87 13.67 24.22
N LYS A 297 53.06 14.21 24.47
CA LYS A 297 53.98 14.58 23.40
C LYS A 297 54.93 13.45 23.12
N ASP A 298 55.09 13.11 21.85
CA ASP A 298 56.13 12.19 21.41
C ASP A 298 57.53 12.81 21.54
N ILE A 299 58.55 12.04 21.16
CA ILE A 299 59.95 12.49 21.19
C ILE A 299 60.24 13.69 20.26
N PHE A 300 59.33 14.00 19.33
CA PHE A 300 59.42 15.12 18.40
C PHE A 300 58.56 16.32 18.85
N GLY A 301 57.89 16.22 20.00
CA GLY A 301 57.03 17.26 20.55
C GLY A 301 55.63 17.32 19.92
N GLN A 302 55.26 16.33 19.10
CA GLN A 302 53.93 16.22 18.49
C GLN A 302 52.96 15.54 19.46
N TYR A 303 51.71 16.01 19.48
CA TYR A 303 50.68 15.40 20.32
C TYR A 303 50.23 14.06 19.73
N CYS A 304 50.26 13.02 20.55
CA CYS A 304 49.66 11.72 20.25
C CYS A 304 48.74 11.30 21.40
N ILE A 305 47.85 10.35 21.12
CA ILE A 305 46.99 9.74 22.13
C ILE A 305 47.50 8.32 22.42
N GLU A 306 47.51 7.98 23.71
CA GLU A 306 47.84 6.63 24.17
C GLU A 306 46.67 6.03 24.94
N ARG A 307 46.48 4.71 24.78
CA ARG A 307 45.48 3.90 25.47
C ARG A 307 46.16 2.85 26.33
N ALA A 308 45.67 2.64 27.55
CA ALA A 308 46.03 1.54 28.43
C ALA A 308 44.77 0.79 28.89
N LEU A 309 44.79 -0.54 28.88
CA LEU A 309 43.71 -1.35 29.44
C LEU A 309 43.83 -1.39 30.96
N SER A 310 42.70 -1.48 31.64
CA SER A 310 42.61 -1.64 33.10
C SER A 310 41.97 -2.98 33.44
N SER A 311 42.63 -3.73 34.32
CA SER A 311 42.21 -5.05 34.78
C SER A 311 42.57 -5.19 36.26
N HIS A 312 41.61 -5.62 37.09
CA HIS A 312 41.83 -5.81 38.54
C HIS A 312 42.47 -4.60 39.25
N SER A 313 42.06 -3.38 38.88
CA SER A 313 42.62 -2.11 39.40
C SER A 313 44.10 -1.86 39.07
N VAL A 314 44.65 -2.55 38.07
CA VAL A 314 46.00 -2.33 37.52
C VAL A 314 45.87 -1.83 36.09
N LEU A 315 46.65 -0.80 35.76
CA LEU A 315 46.79 -0.29 34.39
C LEU A 315 47.92 -1.04 33.68
N ASP A 316 47.63 -1.50 32.47
CA ASP A 316 48.65 -1.99 31.55
C ASP A 316 49.47 -0.84 30.96
N SER A 317 50.45 -1.21 30.14
CA SER A 317 51.28 -0.34 29.32
C SER A 317 50.42 0.58 28.44
N PHE A 318 50.77 1.86 28.38
CA PHE A 318 50.19 2.78 27.41
C PHE A 318 50.75 2.49 26.01
N ILE A 319 49.85 2.37 25.04
CA ILE A 319 50.18 2.14 23.63
C ILE A 319 49.60 3.29 22.81
N SER A 320 50.39 3.85 21.90
CA SER A 320 49.92 4.91 20.99
C SER A 320 48.85 4.38 20.05
N ILE A 321 47.76 5.12 19.88
CA ILE A 321 46.67 4.84 18.92
C ILE A 321 46.49 6.03 17.97
N GLN A 322 45.78 5.83 16.86
CA GLN A 322 45.40 6.96 16.02
C GLN A 322 44.28 7.76 16.69
N LEU A 323 44.30 9.08 16.51
CA LEU A 323 43.24 9.95 17.03
C LEU A 323 41.87 9.64 16.40
N SER A 324 41.85 9.10 15.18
CA SER A 324 40.64 8.63 14.49
C SER A 324 39.99 7.40 15.15
N ASP A 325 40.75 6.67 15.97
CA ASP A 325 40.28 5.41 16.56
C ASP A 325 39.67 5.62 17.95
N ILE A 326 39.41 6.88 18.32
CA ILE A 326 38.82 7.25 19.60
C ILE A 326 37.31 6.98 19.53
N PRO A 327 36.74 6.22 20.48
CA PRO A 327 35.30 5.99 20.55
C PRO A 327 34.50 7.30 20.61
N ASP A 328 33.31 7.31 20.00
CA ASP A 328 32.47 8.51 19.87
C ASP A 328 32.14 9.14 21.23
N GLU A 329 31.68 8.34 22.20
CA GLU A 329 31.38 8.83 23.56
C GLU A 329 32.61 9.46 24.23
N LEU A 330 33.81 8.92 23.97
CA LEU A 330 35.05 9.48 24.50
C LEU A 330 35.38 10.81 23.83
N LEU A 331 35.21 10.93 22.51
CA LEU A 331 35.36 12.19 21.80
C LEU A 331 34.38 13.26 22.33
N GLU A 332 33.12 12.91 22.55
CA GLU A 332 32.13 13.82 23.14
C GLU A 332 32.55 14.33 24.52
N ASN A 333 33.00 13.42 25.40
CA ASN A 333 33.53 13.76 26.71
C ASN A 333 34.74 14.70 26.64
N MET A 334 35.65 14.48 25.68
CA MET A 334 36.79 15.37 25.43
C MET A 334 36.33 16.76 24.96
N VAL A 335 35.39 16.83 24.02
CA VAL A 335 34.82 18.08 23.51
C VAL A 335 34.12 18.86 24.62
N GLU A 336 33.34 18.20 25.49
CA GLU A 336 32.72 18.84 26.65
C GLU A 336 33.76 19.46 27.59
N TYR A 337 34.84 18.72 27.87
CA TYR A 337 35.90 19.21 28.74
C TYR A 337 36.58 20.44 28.13
N ILE A 338 36.90 20.41 26.83
CA ILE A 338 37.47 21.55 26.09
C ILE A 338 36.55 22.78 26.19
N LYS A 339 35.24 22.60 26.01
CA LYS A 339 34.24 23.68 26.17
C LYS A 339 34.23 24.23 27.60
N LYS A 340 34.35 23.38 28.63
CA LYS A 340 34.40 23.78 30.05
C LYS A 340 35.67 24.60 30.36
N VAL A 341 36.84 24.17 29.90
CA VAL A 341 38.11 24.88 30.12
C VAL A 341 38.14 26.23 29.39
N SER A 342 37.65 26.27 28.15
CA SER A 342 37.56 27.51 27.35
C SER A 342 36.67 28.59 27.98
N LYS A 343 35.59 28.20 28.69
CA LYS A 343 34.73 29.15 29.41
C LYS A 343 35.40 29.75 30.66
N HIS A 344 36.22 28.98 31.36
CA HIS A 344 36.91 29.44 32.57
C HIS A 344 38.12 30.34 32.27
N GLY A 345 38.70 30.24 31.06
CA GLY A 345 39.79 31.11 30.62
C GLY A 345 39.38 32.53 30.21
N LYS A 346 38.09 32.78 29.91
CA LYS A 346 37.58 34.11 29.50
C LYS A 346 37.14 35.02 30.66
N ASN A 347 37.09 34.50 31.89
CA ASN A 347 36.71 35.23 33.10
C ASN A 347 37.91 35.60 33.99
N LYS A 348 39.12 35.65 33.43
CA LYS A 348 40.35 36.07 34.13
C LYS A 348 40.98 37.29 33.48
#